data_AF-A0AA37JWA0-F1
#
_entry.id   AF-A0AA37JWA0-F1
#
_cell.length_a   1.000
_cell.length_b   1.000
_cell.length_c   1.000
_cell.angle_alpha   90.00
_cell.angle_beta   90.00
_cell.angle_gamma   90.00
#
_symmetry.space_group_name_H-M   'P 1'
#
loop_
_entity.id
_entity.type
_entity.pdbx_description
1 polymer ?
#
loop_
_entity_poly.entity_id
_entity_poly.type
_entity_poly.pdbx_seq_one_letter_code
_entity_poly.pdbx_strand_id
1 'polypeptide(L)'
;MPQNSDTAKELERKVERFISLTLKDIGTKISGEFDRNFEREAFFNEHWARRKCNDDESRGLLTRTGTLRRSIKTETTGHSVVFSSDLPYAAIHNEGGAITVTRKMKRYFWYLYRQLTDNYRRNPTEEALFCKRMALKRAGSRIVMPCRRFIGMHPEVERIIREIVENNSKRIF
;
A
#
# COMPACT_ATOMS: atom_id res chain seq x y z
N MET A 1 5.43 31.33 -46.20
CA MET A 1 5.05 30.06 -45.53
C MET A 1 5.11 30.16 -43.99
N PRO A 2 4.29 31.01 -43.31
CA PRO A 2 4.37 31.16 -41.84
C PRO A 2 3.31 30.35 -41.06
N GLN A 3 2.16 30.01 -41.67
CA GLN A 3 1.02 29.43 -40.96
C GLN A 3 1.27 28.00 -40.41
N ASN A 4 2.08 27.19 -41.11
CA ASN A 4 2.37 25.82 -40.67
C ASN A 4 3.25 25.75 -39.41
N SER A 5 4.04 26.79 -39.13
CA SER A 5 4.87 26.84 -37.91
C SER A 5 4.05 27.17 -36.67
N ASP A 6 2.95 27.91 -36.83
CA ASP A 6 2.15 28.38 -35.70
C ASP A 6 1.14 27.30 -35.25
N THR A 7 0.57 26.57 -36.21
CA THR A 7 -0.30 25.42 -35.94
C THR A 7 0.45 24.27 -35.26
N ALA A 8 1.71 24.01 -35.66
CA ALA A 8 2.55 22.99 -35.02
C ALA A 8 2.84 23.34 -33.55
N LYS A 9 3.21 24.59 -33.25
CA LYS A 9 3.44 25.07 -31.87
C LYS A 9 2.18 25.03 -31.02
N GLU A 10 1.02 25.33 -31.61
CA GLU A 10 -0.26 25.21 -30.91
C GLU A 10 -0.56 23.75 -30.56
N LEU A 11 -0.31 22.82 -31.50
CA LEU A 11 -0.52 21.39 -31.28
C LEU A 11 0.39 20.84 -30.18
N GLU A 12 1.69 21.20 -30.19
CA GLU A 12 2.64 20.82 -29.14
C GLU A 12 2.16 21.27 -27.75
N ARG A 13 1.72 22.53 -27.62
CA ARG A 13 1.15 23.05 -26.37
C ARG A 13 -0.09 22.29 -25.91
N LYS A 14 -0.97 21.87 -26.85
CA LYS A 14 -2.15 21.05 -26.54
C LYS A 14 -1.74 19.67 -26.03
N VAL A 15 -0.75 19.03 -26.66
CA VAL A 15 -0.22 17.72 -26.25
C VAL A 15 0.41 17.78 -24.87
N GLU A 16 1.28 18.76 -24.61
CA GLU A 16 1.90 18.94 -23.29
C GLU A 16 0.85 19.16 -22.19
N ARG A 17 -0.14 20.01 -22.47
CA ARG A 17 -1.27 20.25 -21.57
C ARG A 17 -2.08 18.98 -21.32
N PHE A 18 -2.32 18.18 -22.36
CA PHE A 18 -3.02 16.90 -22.26
C PHE A 18 -2.28 15.90 -21.38
N ILE A 19 -0.98 15.74 -21.58
CA ILE A 19 -0.15 14.84 -20.77
C ILE A 19 -0.17 15.28 -19.31
N SER A 20 0.12 16.56 -19.04
CA SER A 20 0.18 17.10 -17.67
C SER A 20 -1.14 16.94 -16.91
N LEU A 21 -2.26 17.28 -17.54
CA LEU A 21 -3.59 17.14 -16.93
C LEU A 21 -3.94 15.67 -16.70
N THR A 22 -3.70 14.81 -17.68
CA THR A 22 -3.99 13.38 -17.57
C THR A 22 -3.19 12.72 -16.46
N LEU A 23 -1.89 12.98 -16.37
CA LEU A 23 -1.06 12.43 -15.29
C LEU A 23 -1.51 12.94 -13.90
N LYS A 24 -1.87 14.22 -13.79
CA LYS A 24 -2.38 14.79 -12.53
C LYS A 24 -3.70 14.15 -12.11
N ASP A 25 -4.63 13.96 -13.04
CA ASP A 25 -5.94 13.38 -12.78
C ASP A 25 -5.80 11.88 -12.43
N ILE A 26 -4.95 11.15 -13.15
CA ILE A 26 -4.59 9.75 -12.86
C ILE A 26 -4.05 9.64 -11.43
N GLY A 27 -3.05 10.45 -11.07
CA GLY A 27 -2.46 10.45 -9.74
C GLY A 27 -3.49 10.69 -8.65
N THR A 28 -4.33 11.71 -8.82
CA THR A 28 -5.37 12.07 -7.84
C THR A 28 -6.42 10.95 -7.70
N LYS A 29 -6.93 10.43 -8.83
CA LYS A 29 -8.02 9.45 -8.82
C LYS A 29 -7.57 8.10 -8.30
N ILE A 30 -6.43 7.59 -8.79
CA ILE A 30 -5.90 6.28 -8.37
C ILE A 30 -5.44 6.34 -6.92
N SER A 31 -4.78 7.43 -6.48
CA SER A 31 -4.42 7.59 -5.06
C SER A 31 -5.65 7.48 -4.16
N GLY A 32 -6.78 8.05 -4.57
CA GLY A 32 -8.05 7.92 -3.85
C GLY A 32 -8.62 6.50 -3.84
N GLU A 33 -8.46 5.72 -4.92
CA GLU A 33 -8.86 4.31 -4.92
C GLU A 33 -7.97 3.43 -4.04
N PHE A 34 -6.65 3.64 -4.07
CA PHE A 34 -5.72 2.92 -3.21
C PHE A 34 -5.97 3.23 -1.73
N ASP A 35 -6.36 4.46 -1.40
CA ASP A 35 -6.80 4.82 -0.05
C ASP A 35 -8.09 4.09 0.36
N ARG A 36 -9.09 4.05 -0.54
CA ARG A 36 -10.35 3.30 -0.33
C ARG A 36 -10.15 1.80 -0.14
N ASN A 37 -9.09 1.20 -0.68
CA ASN A 37 -8.79 -0.22 -0.48
C ASN A 37 -8.63 -0.59 1.00
N PHE A 38 -8.15 0.33 1.86
CA PHE A 38 -8.07 0.10 3.31
C PHE A 38 -9.43 0.09 3.99
N GLU A 39 -10.40 0.81 3.45
CA GLU A 39 -11.79 0.84 3.95
C GLU A 39 -12.55 -0.41 3.50
N ARG A 40 -12.31 -0.85 2.26
CA ARG A 40 -12.86 -2.09 1.69
C ARG A 40 -12.22 -3.34 2.28
N GLU A 41 -11.04 -3.22 2.88
CA GLU A 41 -10.14 -4.32 3.22
C GLU A 41 -9.88 -5.25 2.03
N ALA A 42 -9.75 -4.66 0.84
CA ALA A 42 -9.66 -5.37 -0.42
C ALA A 42 -8.83 -4.55 -1.39
N PHE A 43 -8.11 -5.24 -2.26
CA PHE A 43 -7.55 -4.61 -3.44
C PHE A 43 -8.65 -4.55 -4.50
N PHE A 44 -9.39 -3.45 -4.54
CA PHE A 44 -10.63 -3.32 -5.32
C PHE A 44 -11.67 -4.38 -4.92
N ASN A 45 -11.82 -5.44 -5.71
CA ASN A 45 -12.74 -6.57 -5.48
C ASN A 45 -12.04 -7.80 -4.87
N GLU A 46 -10.71 -7.78 -4.69
CA GLU A 46 -9.95 -8.88 -4.10
C GLU A 46 -9.76 -8.68 -2.59
N HIS A 47 -10.60 -9.33 -1.78
CA HIS A 47 -10.53 -9.21 -0.32
C HIS A 47 -9.23 -9.73 0.29
N TRP A 48 -8.71 -8.99 1.25
CA TRP A 48 -7.50 -9.37 1.98
C TRP A 48 -7.74 -10.54 2.93
N ALA A 49 -6.72 -11.39 3.07
CA ALA A 49 -6.78 -12.49 4.02
C ALA A 49 -6.95 -11.98 5.47
N ARG A 50 -7.98 -12.50 6.15
CA ARG A 50 -8.29 -12.22 7.55
C ARG A 50 -7.18 -12.70 8.50
N ARG A 51 -7.21 -12.21 9.73
CA ARG A 51 -6.26 -12.59 10.79
C ARG A 51 -6.54 -14.04 11.22
N LYS A 52 -5.49 -14.85 11.42
CA LYS A 52 -5.64 -16.27 11.77
C LYS A 52 -6.05 -16.54 13.23
N CYS A 53 -5.80 -15.61 14.14
CA CYS A 53 -5.95 -15.84 15.59
C CYS A 53 -6.61 -14.65 16.30
N ASN A 54 -7.29 -13.79 15.54
CA ASN A 54 -7.96 -12.62 16.09
C ASN A 54 -9.16 -12.28 15.20
N ASP A 55 -10.32 -12.75 15.62
CA ASP A 55 -11.61 -12.56 14.95
C ASP A 55 -12.27 -11.24 15.36
N ASP A 56 -11.53 -10.35 16.02
CA ASP A 56 -11.99 -8.99 16.31
C ASP A 56 -12.22 -8.24 14.98
N GLU A 57 -13.48 -8.20 14.55
CA GLU A 57 -13.92 -7.47 13.36
C GLU A 57 -14.12 -5.97 13.60
N SER A 58 -14.09 -5.53 14.86
CA SER A 58 -14.27 -4.11 15.20
C SER A 58 -13.13 -3.22 14.68
N ARG A 59 -11.97 -3.83 14.36
CA ARG A 59 -10.77 -3.13 13.90
C ARG A 59 -10.39 -3.55 12.49
N GLY A 60 -10.32 -2.57 11.59
CA GLY A 60 -9.95 -2.86 10.21
C GLY A 60 -8.56 -3.49 10.04
N LEU A 61 -8.35 -4.20 8.93
CA LEU A 61 -7.03 -4.68 8.53
C LEU A 61 -6.11 -3.52 8.15
N LEU A 62 -4.86 -3.54 8.64
CA LEU A 62 -3.84 -2.52 8.35
C LEU A 62 -4.20 -1.07 8.77
N THR A 63 -5.28 -0.86 9.53
CA THR A 63 -5.75 0.49 9.93
C THR A 63 -5.42 0.89 11.36
N ARG A 64 -4.83 0.01 12.18
CA ARG A 64 -4.63 0.26 13.64
C ARG A 64 -4.12 1.66 14.00
N THR A 65 -3.03 2.11 13.37
CA THR A 65 -2.51 3.48 13.52
C THR A 65 -2.79 4.34 12.28
N GLY A 66 -3.25 3.72 11.19
CA GLY A 66 -3.37 4.32 9.86
C GLY A 66 -2.05 4.74 9.21
N THR A 67 -0.88 4.41 9.80
CA THR A 67 0.42 4.87 9.30
C THR A 67 0.71 4.36 7.89
N LEU A 68 0.36 3.09 7.60
CA LEU A 68 0.55 2.51 6.27
C LEU A 68 -0.32 3.21 5.21
N ARG A 69 -1.61 3.40 5.51
CA ARG A 69 -2.55 4.13 4.66
C ARG A 69 -2.03 5.54 4.32
N ARG A 70 -1.56 6.28 5.33
CA ARG A 70 -1.01 7.65 5.15
C ARG A 70 0.37 7.69 4.49
N SER A 71 1.08 6.58 4.40
CA SER A 71 2.43 6.54 3.81
C SER A 71 2.42 6.49 2.28
N ILE A 72 1.25 6.32 1.66
CA ILE A 72 1.14 6.26 0.21
C ILE A 72 1.47 7.64 -0.36
N LYS A 73 2.57 7.71 -1.10
CA LYS A 73 3.02 8.91 -1.79
C LYS A 73 2.73 8.74 -3.27
N THR A 74 2.31 9.85 -3.87
CA THR A 74 2.11 9.96 -5.32
C THR A 74 3.05 11.02 -5.84
N GLU A 75 3.94 10.64 -6.74
CA GLU A 75 4.89 11.54 -7.39
C GLU A 75 4.59 11.58 -8.89
N THR A 76 4.26 12.77 -9.40
CA THR A 76 4.04 12.98 -10.83
C THR A 76 5.32 13.53 -11.45
N THR A 77 5.92 12.76 -12.34
CA THR A 77 6.99 13.19 -13.25
C THR A 77 6.37 13.70 -14.54
N GLY A 78 7.15 14.33 -15.43
CA GLY A 78 6.66 14.82 -16.72
C GLY A 78 5.99 13.77 -17.62
N HIS A 79 6.29 12.48 -17.42
CA HIS A 79 5.79 11.39 -18.27
C HIS A 79 5.19 10.22 -17.49
N SER A 80 5.16 10.26 -16.15
CA SER A 80 4.76 9.12 -15.33
C SER A 80 4.18 9.54 -13.99
N VAL A 81 3.35 8.68 -13.42
CA VAL A 81 2.91 8.77 -12.03
C VAL A 81 3.47 7.57 -11.28
N VAL A 82 4.17 7.84 -10.17
CA VAL A 82 4.78 6.82 -9.32
C VAL A 82 4.06 6.80 -7.97
N PHE A 83 3.64 5.61 -7.56
CA PHE A 83 3.07 5.36 -6.23
C PHE A 83 4.09 4.60 -5.38
N SER A 84 4.39 5.12 -4.20
CA SER A 84 5.41 4.54 -3.32
C SER A 84 5.01 4.61 -1.84
N SER A 85 5.74 3.88 -1.00
CA SER A 85 5.66 3.97 0.47
C SER A 85 7.08 3.88 1.02
N ASP A 86 7.37 4.69 2.04
CA ASP A 86 8.66 4.74 2.72
C ASP A 86 8.76 3.75 3.90
N LEU A 87 7.68 3.01 4.19
CA LEU A 87 7.66 2.10 5.33
C LEU A 87 8.36 0.79 4.98
N PRO A 88 9.31 0.32 5.81
CA PRO A 88 10.09 -0.89 5.52
C PRO A 88 9.25 -2.17 5.47
N TYR A 89 8.06 -2.15 6.08
CA TYR A 89 7.12 -3.27 6.10
C TYR A 89 6.01 -3.16 5.03
N ALA A 90 5.99 -2.09 4.23
CA ALA A 90 4.96 -1.90 3.19
C ALA A 90 5.04 -3.02 2.14
N ALA A 91 6.24 -3.31 1.64
CA ALA A 91 6.46 -4.31 0.59
C ALA A 91 5.93 -5.69 0.98
N ILE A 92 6.28 -6.19 2.17
CA ILE A 92 5.84 -7.52 2.62
C ILE A 92 4.32 -7.61 2.87
N HIS A 93 3.66 -6.49 3.15
CA HIS A 93 2.19 -6.46 3.16
C HIS A 93 1.62 -6.42 1.75
N ASN A 94 2.19 -5.64 0.84
CA ASN A 94 1.67 -5.47 -0.52
C ASN A 94 1.84 -6.71 -1.40
N GLU A 95 2.97 -7.40 -1.27
CA GLU A 95 3.35 -8.55 -2.09
C GLU A 95 3.09 -9.88 -1.36
N GLY A 96 2.97 -9.83 -0.04
CA GLY A 96 3.06 -11.02 0.80
C GLY A 96 4.50 -11.51 0.90
N GLY A 97 4.66 -12.73 1.40
CA GLY A 97 5.96 -13.40 1.42
C GLY A 97 6.18 -14.17 2.70
N ALA A 98 7.45 -14.44 3.02
CA ALA A 98 7.79 -15.17 4.22
C ALA A 98 9.02 -14.59 4.93
N ILE A 99 8.87 -14.43 6.25
CA ILE A 99 9.91 -13.93 7.13
C ILE A 99 10.63 -15.12 7.78
N THR A 100 11.94 -15.19 7.59
CA THR A 100 12.76 -16.21 8.27
C THR A 100 12.97 -15.84 9.73
N VAL A 101 12.64 -16.75 10.64
CA VAL A 101 12.80 -16.58 12.08
C VAL A 101 14.28 -16.59 12.44
N THR A 102 14.81 -15.44 12.88
CA THR A 102 16.21 -15.32 13.30
C THR A 102 16.36 -15.48 14.82
N ARG A 103 17.55 -15.86 15.28
CA ARG A 103 17.87 -15.89 16.72
C ARG A 103 17.72 -14.50 17.37
N LYS A 104 18.08 -13.43 16.66
CA LYS A 104 17.91 -12.04 17.11
C LYS A 104 16.42 -11.70 17.33
N MET A 105 15.56 -12.10 16.39
CA MET A 105 14.11 -11.92 16.50
C MET A 105 13.55 -12.62 17.74
N LYS A 106 13.94 -13.89 17.99
CA LYS A 106 13.51 -14.63 19.18
C LYS A 106 13.89 -13.92 20.49
N ARG A 107 15.13 -13.42 20.58
CA ARG A 107 15.60 -12.65 21.75
C ARG A 107 14.80 -11.37 21.95
N TYR A 108 14.49 -10.66 20.87
CA TYR A 108 13.66 -9.46 20.92
C TYR A 108 12.26 -9.74 21.46
N PHE A 109 11.61 -10.82 21.02
CA PHE A 109 10.30 -11.21 21.56
C PHE A 109 10.35 -11.63 23.03
N TRP A 110 11.44 -12.26 23.49
CA TRP A 110 11.65 -12.50 24.92
C TRP A 110 11.81 -11.21 25.73
N TYR A 111 12.53 -10.23 25.18
CA TYR A 111 12.64 -8.91 25.79
C TYR A 111 11.27 -8.23 25.93
N LEU A 112 10.46 -8.21 24.85
CA LEU A 112 9.10 -7.67 24.90
C LEU A 112 8.21 -8.41 25.91
N TYR A 113 8.28 -9.74 25.95
CA TYR A 113 7.54 -10.53 26.93
C TYR A 113 7.86 -10.12 28.37
N ARG A 114 9.14 -9.94 28.69
CA ARG A 114 9.59 -9.50 30.01
C ARG A 114 9.12 -8.08 30.33
N GLN A 115 9.14 -7.17 29.36
CA GLN A 115 8.62 -5.81 29.54
C GLN A 115 7.11 -5.82 29.85
N LEU A 116 6.32 -6.56 29.07
CA LEU A 116 4.86 -6.63 29.25
C LEU A 116 4.44 -7.30 30.56
N THR A 117 5.23 -8.26 31.04
CA THR A 117 4.97 -8.97 32.31
C THR A 117 5.62 -8.32 33.52
N ASP A 118 6.27 -7.16 33.37
CA ASP A 118 7.12 -6.53 34.40
C ASP A 118 8.06 -7.54 35.05
N ASN A 119 8.94 -8.15 34.24
CA ASN A 119 9.83 -9.23 34.65
C ASN A 119 9.08 -10.37 35.38
N TYR A 120 8.03 -10.90 34.75
CA TYR A 120 7.23 -12.03 35.26
C TYR A 120 6.41 -11.73 36.52
N ARG A 121 6.35 -10.48 37.00
CA ARG A 121 5.56 -10.10 38.19
C ARG A 121 4.06 -10.00 37.91
N ARG A 122 3.69 -9.71 36.66
CA ARG A 122 2.29 -9.61 36.23
C ARG A 122 1.85 -10.85 35.48
N ASN A 123 0.56 -11.16 35.60
CA ASN A 123 -0.06 -12.17 34.76
C ASN A 123 0.04 -11.77 33.28
N PRO A 124 0.40 -12.70 32.39
CA PRO A 124 0.62 -12.40 30.98
C PRO A 124 -0.70 -12.05 30.29
N THR A 125 -0.74 -10.90 29.62
CA THR A 125 -1.81 -10.52 28.69
C THR A 125 -1.70 -11.32 27.39
N GLU A 126 -2.73 -11.27 26.54
CA GLU A 126 -2.71 -11.95 25.24
C GLU A 126 -1.55 -11.46 24.33
N GLU A 127 -1.21 -10.18 24.41
CA GLU A 127 -0.05 -9.62 23.70
C GLU A 127 1.29 -10.18 24.23
N ALA A 128 1.40 -10.36 25.55
CA ALA A 128 2.55 -11.04 26.13
C ALA A 128 2.61 -12.50 25.65
N LEU A 129 1.49 -13.23 25.70
CA LEU A 129 1.43 -14.61 25.22
C LEU A 129 1.81 -14.72 23.73
N PHE A 130 1.38 -13.77 22.90
CA PHE A 130 1.83 -13.67 21.51
C PHE A 130 3.35 -13.54 21.40
N CYS A 131 3.96 -12.63 22.17
CA CYS A 131 5.41 -12.47 22.20
C CYS A 131 6.11 -13.77 22.61
N LYS A 132 5.61 -14.47 23.64
CA LYS A 132 6.13 -15.78 24.07
C LYS A 132 6.06 -16.80 22.94
N ARG A 133 4.92 -16.94 22.26
CA ARG A 133 4.75 -17.86 21.12
C ARG A 133 5.76 -17.56 20.00
N MET A 134 5.99 -16.29 19.70
CA MET A 134 6.98 -15.86 18.71
C MET A 134 8.42 -16.17 19.13
N ALA A 135 8.74 -15.96 20.40
CA ALA A 135 10.06 -16.24 20.98
C ALA A 135 10.39 -17.75 21.01
N LEU A 136 9.37 -18.61 21.04
CA LEU A 136 9.54 -20.07 21.06
C LEU A 136 9.65 -20.71 19.66
N LYS A 137 9.35 -19.98 18.57
CA LYS A 137 9.48 -20.52 17.21
C LYS A 137 10.88 -21.08 16.92
N ARG A 138 10.96 -22.10 16.06
CA ARG A 138 12.25 -22.68 15.61
C ARG A 138 13.02 -21.63 14.79
N ALA A 139 14.30 -21.40 15.12
CA ALA A 139 15.15 -20.54 14.29
C ALA A 139 15.32 -21.17 12.90
N GLY A 140 15.26 -20.36 11.85
CA GLY A 140 15.24 -20.82 10.45
C GLY A 140 13.85 -21.19 9.92
N SER A 141 12.82 -21.31 10.78
CA SER A 141 11.44 -21.49 10.30
C SER A 141 10.92 -20.25 9.58
N ARG A 142 9.89 -20.40 8.76
CA ARG A 142 9.30 -19.31 7.96
C ARG A 142 7.94 -18.91 8.52
N ILE A 143 7.71 -17.61 8.65
CA ILE A 143 6.40 -17.02 8.96
C ILE A 143 5.83 -16.51 7.65
N VAL A 144 4.74 -17.13 7.19
CA VAL A 144 4.05 -16.72 5.96
C VAL A 144 3.18 -15.50 6.24
N MET A 145 3.46 -14.41 5.54
CA MET A 145 2.64 -13.20 5.50
C MET A 145 1.74 -13.28 4.26
N PRO A 146 0.41 -13.24 4.40
CA PRO A 146 -0.47 -13.19 3.24
C PRO A 146 -0.34 -11.84 2.53
N CYS A 147 -0.53 -11.87 1.21
CA CYS A 147 -0.63 -10.68 0.38
C CYS A 147 -1.87 -9.88 0.78
N ARG A 148 -1.66 -8.59 1.05
CA ARG A 148 -2.69 -7.57 1.28
C ARG A 148 -2.36 -6.38 0.41
N ARG A 149 -2.50 -6.60 -0.90
CA ARG A 149 -2.14 -5.60 -1.91
C ARG A 149 -2.96 -4.34 -1.73
N PHE A 150 -2.30 -3.19 -1.67
CA PHE A 150 -2.94 -1.89 -1.56
C PHE A 150 -2.46 -0.94 -2.66
N ILE A 151 -1.29 -1.19 -3.25
CA ILE A 151 -0.76 -0.53 -4.45
C ILE A 151 -0.46 -1.61 -5.51
N GLY A 152 -0.87 -1.36 -6.75
CA GLY A 152 -0.53 -2.21 -7.88
C GLY A 152 -1.42 -1.96 -9.10
N MET A 153 -1.16 -2.68 -10.17
CA MET A 153 -2.06 -2.72 -11.33
C MET A 153 -3.24 -3.66 -11.07
N HIS A 154 -4.40 -3.26 -11.57
CA HIS A 154 -5.67 -3.98 -11.48
C HIS A 154 -6.56 -3.59 -12.68
N PRO A 155 -7.49 -4.43 -13.16
CA PRO A 155 -8.42 -4.05 -14.22
C PRO A 155 -9.19 -2.75 -13.93
N GLU A 156 -9.56 -2.50 -12.67
CA GLU A 156 -10.18 -1.24 -12.26
C GLU A 156 -9.26 -0.02 -12.43
N VAL A 157 -7.95 -0.19 -12.21
CA VAL A 157 -6.97 0.88 -12.46
C VAL A 157 -6.90 1.18 -13.95
N GLU A 158 -6.85 0.15 -14.79
CA GLU A 158 -6.84 0.33 -16.25
C GLU A 158 -8.10 1.03 -16.75
N ARG A 159 -9.28 0.64 -16.23
CA ARG A 159 -10.56 1.29 -16.54
C ARG A 159 -10.52 2.78 -16.20
N ILE A 160 -10.08 3.12 -15.00
CA ILE A 160 -9.96 4.51 -14.55
C ILE A 160 -9.01 5.31 -15.44
N ILE A 161 -7.84 4.73 -15.79
CA ILE A 161 -6.88 5.39 -16.67
C ILE A 161 -7.52 5.67 -18.04
N ARG A 162 -8.20 4.68 -18.64
CA ARG A 162 -8.88 4.84 -19.94
C ARG A 162 -9.93 5.95 -19.89
N GLU A 163 -10.77 5.96 -18.87
CA GLU A 163 -11.80 7.00 -18.68
C GLU A 163 -11.20 8.40 -18.58
N ILE A 164 -10.10 8.57 -17.83
CA ILE A 164 -9.43 9.86 -17.68
C ILE A 164 -8.82 10.31 -19.01
N VAL A 165 -8.14 9.41 -19.71
CA VAL A 165 -7.52 9.68 -21.02
C VAL A 165 -8.58 10.12 -22.03
N GLU A 166 -9.69 9.41 -22.12
CA GLU A 166 -10.79 9.73 -23.03
C GLU A 166 -11.44 11.08 -22.71
N ASN A 167 -11.72 11.34 -21.42
CA ASN A 167 -12.32 12.60 -20.99
C ASN A 167 -11.40 13.79 -21.24
N ASN A 168 -10.09 13.64 -20.98
CA ASN A 168 -9.12 14.69 -21.21
C ASN A 168 -8.84 14.90 -22.69
N SER A 169 -8.93 13.85 -23.51
CA SER A 169 -8.81 13.98 -24.96
C SER A 169 -9.94 14.87 -25.50
N LYS A 170 -11.20 14.57 -25.16
CA LYS A 170 -12.38 15.35 -25.58
C LYS A 170 -12.39 16.80 -25.08
N ARG A 171 -11.65 17.07 -24.00
CA ARG A 171 -11.59 18.41 -23.38
C ARG A 171 -10.57 19.32 -24.06
N ILE A 172 -9.54 18.75 -24.68
CA ILE A 172 -8.39 19.49 -25.22
C ILE A 172 -8.38 19.51 -26.73
N PHE A 173 -8.81 18.42 -27.36
CA PHE A 173 -8.96 18.25 -28.79
C PHE A 173 -10.45 18.22 -29.14
#